data_AF-A0A1G2QWT4-F1
#
_entry.id   AF-A0A1G2QWT4-F1
#
_cell.length_a   1.000
_cell.length_b   1.000
_cell.length_c   1.000
_cell.angle_alpha   90.00
_cell.angle_beta   90.00
_cell.angle_gamma   90.00
#
_symmetry.space_group_name_H-M   'P 1'
#
loop_
_entity.id
_entity.type
_entity.pdbx_description
1 polymer ?
#
loop_
_entity_poly.entity_id
_entity_poly.type
_entity_poly.pdbx_seq_one_letter_code
_entity_poly.pdbx_strand_id
1 'polypeptide(L)'
;MNNEKHYCQINKNGFALAAGGVMGALYVICAIFVALWPGFALQLFGWLVHLVNVEKFAGDVAITLNGFIAGFLQAVVYTYIAAWLVALLHNKFCGASK
;
A
#
# COMPACT_ATOMS: atom_id res chain seq x y z
N MET A 1 -41.24 -2.33 -6.64
CA MET A 1 -39.97 -1.84 -7.21
C MET A 1 -39.19 -1.23 -6.06
N ASN A 2 -38.36 -2.05 -5.40
CA ASN A 2 -37.64 -1.62 -4.20
C ASN A 2 -36.30 -1.03 -4.62
N ASN A 3 -36.09 0.20 -4.19
CA ASN A 3 -34.97 1.05 -4.57
C ASN A 3 -33.71 0.56 -3.83
N GLU A 4 -33.03 -0.44 -4.41
CA GLU A 4 -31.81 -1.03 -3.85
C GLU A 4 -30.66 -0.03 -3.99
N LYS A 5 -30.22 0.53 -2.86
CA LYS A 5 -29.02 1.38 -2.76
C LYS A 5 -27.75 0.55 -3.00
N HIS A 6 -27.51 0.11 -4.23
CA HIS A 6 -26.34 -0.70 -4.62
C HIS A 6 -25.00 0.03 -4.56
N TYR A 7 -25.00 1.36 -4.42
CA TYR A 7 -23.81 2.21 -4.51
C TYR A 7 -22.86 2.16 -3.30
N CYS A 8 -23.27 1.50 -2.21
CA CYS A 8 -22.51 1.48 -0.96
C CYS A 8 -21.80 0.13 -0.70
N GLN A 9 -21.98 -0.88 -1.55
CA GLN A 9 -21.30 -2.18 -1.42
C GLN A 9 -20.11 -2.28 -2.37
N ILE A 10 -18.92 -2.53 -1.84
CA ILE A 10 -17.68 -2.69 -2.62
C ILE A 10 -17.45 -4.18 -2.91
N ASN A 11 -17.09 -4.52 -4.15
CA ASN A 11 -16.55 -5.85 -4.44
C ASN A 11 -15.16 -5.98 -3.82
N LYS A 12 -15.08 -6.65 -2.66
CA LYS A 12 -13.87 -6.76 -1.84
C LYS A 12 -12.68 -7.33 -2.63
N ASN A 13 -12.90 -8.39 -3.41
CA ASN A 13 -11.84 -9.06 -4.15
C ASN A 13 -11.38 -8.21 -5.33
N GLY A 14 -12.32 -7.64 -6.08
CA GLY A 14 -12.00 -6.75 -7.21
C GLY A 14 -11.25 -5.48 -6.76
N PHE A 15 -11.71 -4.87 -5.66
CA PHE A 15 -11.06 -3.71 -5.06
C PHE A 15 -9.67 -4.04 -4.54
N ALA A 16 -9.53 -5.13 -3.79
CA ALA A 16 -8.24 -5.57 -3.26
C ALA A 16 -7.23 -5.90 -4.37
N LEU A 17 -7.67 -6.56 -5.44
CA LEU A 17 -6.83 -6.90 -6.60
C LEU A 17 -6.37 -5.63 -7.32
N ALA A 18 -7.28 -4.69 -7.58
CA ALA A 18 -6.94 -3.41 -8.20
C ALA A 18 -5.97 -2.59 -7.33
N ALA A 19 -6.23 -2.51 -6.02
CA ALA A 19 -5.36 -1.81 -5.08
C ALA A 19 -3.95 -2.44 -5.01
N GLY A 20 -3.85 -3.76 -4.94
CA GLY A 20 -2.58 -4.48 -4.98
C GLY A 20 -1.82 -4.24 -6.29
N GLY A 21 -2.50 -4.28 -7.44
CA GLY A 21 -1.90 -4.01 -8.75
C GLY A 21 -1.37 -2.58 -8.88
N VAL A 22 -2.15 -1.58 -8.45
CA VAL A 22 -1.72 -0.17 -8.41
C VAL A 22 -0.53 0.00 -7.47
N MET A 23 -0.56 -0.62 -6.29
CA MET A 23 0.56 -0.55 -5.36
C MET A 23 1.83 -1.19 -5.95
N GLY A 24 1.71 -2.27 -6.71
CA GLY A 24 2.84 -2.86 -7.43
C GLY A 24 3.49 -1.85 -8.37
N ALA A 25 2.69 -1.18 -9.21
CA ALA A 25 3.20 -0.14 -10.10
C ALA A 25 3.86 1.03 -9.34
N LEU A 26 3.21 1.50 -8.27
CA LEU A 26 3.75 2.55 -7.40
C LEU A 26 5.06 2.12 -6.73
N TYR A 27 5.16 0.88 -6.27
CA TYR A 27 6.38 0.37 -5.66
C TYR A 27 7.57 0.41 -6.63
N VAL A 28 7.36 0.02 -7.89
CA VAL A 28 8.41 0.10 -8.93
C VAL A 28 8.87 1.53 -9.13
N ILE A 29 7.93 2.48 -9.23
CA ILE A 29 8.23 3.91 -9.36
C ILE A 29 9.00 4.41 -8.13
N CYS A 30 8.57 4.04 -6.92
CA CYS A 30 9.25 4.39 -5.67
C CYS A 30 10.67 3.82 -5.61
N ALA A 31 10.89 2.59 -6.06
CA ALA A 31 12.22 1.98 -6.09
C ALA A 31 13.17 2.71 -7.05
N ILE A 32 12.69 3.09 -8.24
CA ILE A 32 13.45 3.92 -9.18
C ILE A 32 13.80 5.27 -8.54
N PHE A 33 12.83 5.90 -7.88
CA PHE A 33 13.04 7.17 -7.19
C PHE A 33 14.11 7.09 -6.10
N VAL A 34 14.08 6.06 -5.26
CA VAL A 34 15.10 5.81 -4.23
C VAL A 34 16.47 5.54 -4.84
N ALA A 35 16.52 4.81 -5.97
CA ALA A 35 17.78 4.55 -6.67
C ALA A 35 18.44 5.83 -7.23
N LEU A 36 17.63 6.80 -7.65
CA LEU A 36 18.12 8.08 -8.19
C LEU A 36 18.45 9.11 -7.08
N TRP A 37 17.65 9.16 -6.02
CA TRP A 37 17.78 10.16 -4.93
C TRP A 37 17.65 9.53 -3.53
N PRO A 38 18.62 8.71 -3.10
CA PRO A 38 18.53 7.99 -1.83
C PRO A 38 18.44 8.92 -0.61
N GLY A 39 19.24 9.99 -0.55
CA GLY A 39 19.23 10.91 0.58
C GLY A 39 17.88 11.62 0.78
N PHE A 40 17.27 12.09 -0.30
CA PHE A 40 15.95 12.72 -0.24
C PHE A 40 14.85 11.70 0.11
N ALA A 41 14.93 10.49 -0.44
CA ALA A 41 13.98 9.42 -0.12
C ALA A 41 13.99 9.09 1.38
N LEU A 42 15.17 9.03 2.02
CA LEU A 42 15.29 8.80 3.45
C LEU A 42 14.70 9.93 4.29
N GLN A 43 14.93 11.19 3.91
CA GLN A 43 14.35 12.34 4.60
C GLN A 43 12.82 12.35 4.50
N LEU A 44 12.28 12.10 3.30
CA LEU A 44 10.84 12.00 3.07
C LEU A 44 10.21 10.85 3.86
N PHE A 45 10.86 9.68 3.88
CA PHE A 45 10.39 8.54 4.66
C PHE A 45 10.39 8.86 6.16
N GLY A 46 11.44 9.51 6.67
CA GLY A 46 11.51 10.01 8.04
C GLY A 46 10.28 10.83 8.45
N TRP A 47 9.83 11.74 7.58
CA TRP A 47 8.64 12.56 7.80
C TRP A 47 7.34 11.75 7.75
N LEU A 48 7.19 10.85 6.78
CA LEU A 48 5.96 10.08 6.58
C LEU A 48 5.70 9.05 7.70
N VAL A 49 6.76 8.39 8.17
CA VAL A 49 6.64 7.31 9.19
C VAL A 49 7.07 7.76 10.59
N HIS A 50 7.25 9.08 10.80
CA HIS A 50 7.67 9.64 12.09
C HIS A 50 8.95 8.99 12.65
N LEU A 51 9.87 8.59 11.75
CA LEU A 51 11.15 8.00 12.13
C LEU A 51 12.14 9.12 12.46
N VAL A 52 12.44 9.28 13.75
CA VAL A 52 13.32 10.33 14.28
C VAL A 52 14.82 10.01 14.17
N ASN A 53 15.21 8.89 13.53
CA ASN A 53 16.61 8.45 13.47
C ASN A 53 16.90 7.62 12.21
N VAL A 54 16.69 8.21 11.04
CA VAL A 54 16.75 7.49 9.76
C VAL A 54 18.18 7.07 9.41
N GLU A 55 19.19 7.89 9.75
CA GLU A 55 20.60 7.58 9.44
C GLU A 55 21.08 6.27 10.10
N LYS A 56 20.58 5.96 11.29
CA LYS A 56 20.96 4.74 12.04
C LYS A 56 20.49 3.44 11.38
N PHE A 57 19.41 3.50 10.60
CA PHE A 57 18.78 2.31 10.01
C PHE A 57 18.97 2.22 8.49
N ALA A 58 19.39 3.31 7.84
CA ALA A 58 19.44 3.40 6.38
C ALA A 58 20.85 3.60 5.80
N GLY A 59 21.88 3.84 6.63
CA GLY A 59 23.23 4.18 6.16
C GLY A 59 23.88 3.17 5.20
N ASP A 60 23.51 1.89 5.28
CA ASP A 60 24.06 0.79 4.46
C ASP A 60 22.99 0.00 3.67
N VAL A 61 21.76 0.53 3.57
CA VAL A 61 20.67 -0.20 2.89
C VAL A 61 20.76 0.01 1.38
N ALA A 62 21.55 -0.84 0.72
CA ALA A 62 21.57 -0.92 -0.73
C ALA A 62 20.30 -1.60 -1.28
N ILE A 63 19.77 -1.09 -2.40
CA ILE A 63 18.73 -1.81 -3.15
C ILE A 63 19.37 -3.06 -3.78
N THR A 64 19.17 -4.20 -3.14
CA THR A 64 19.53 -5.50 -3.69
C THR A 64 18.37 -6.07 -4.49
N LEU A 65 18.66 -6.89 -5.51
CA LEU A 65 17.61 -7.52 -6.32
C LEU A 65 16.67 -8.37 -5.46
N ASN A 66 17.22 -9.13 -4.50
CA ASN A 66 16.43 -9.95 -3.58
C ASN A 66 15.57 -9.09 -2.65
N GLY A 67 16.13 -8.00 -2.11
CA GLY A 67 15.38 -7.05 -1.28
C GLY A 67 14.25 -6.36 -2.06
N PHE A 68 14.50 -5.99 -3.31
CA PHE A 68 13.48 -5.43 -4.19
C PHE A 68 12.32 -6.39 -4.42
N ILE A 69 12.59 -7.65 -4.80
CA ILE A 69 11.55 -8.65 -5.07
C ILE A 69 10.75 -8.97 -3.81
N ALA A 70 11.44 -9.18 -2.68
CA ALA A 70 10.78 -9.45 -1.41
C ALA A 70 9.89 -8.28 -0.98
N GLY A 71 10.40 -7.05 -1.04
CA GLY A 71 9.63 -5.85 -0.71
C GLY A 71 8.48 -5.61 -1.68
N PHE A 72 8.64 -5.91 -2.98
CA PHE A 72 7.57 -5.79 -3.98
C PHE A 72 6.42 -6.74 -3.68
N LEU A 73 6.73 -8.02 -3.46
CA LEU A 73 5.73 -9.03 -3.10
C LEU A 73 5.04 -8.64 -1.79
N GLN A 74 5.81 -8.21 -0.79
CA GLN A 74 5.28 -7.77 0.48
C GLN A 74 4.32 -6.57 0.31
N ALA A 75 4.70 -5.55 -0.45
CA ALA A 75 3.88 -4.36 -0.69
C ALA A 75 2.56 -4.71 -1.39
N VAL A 76 2.60 -5.56 -2.41
CA VAL A 76 1.41 -5.99 -3.15
C VAL A 76 0.48 -6.83 -2.26
N VAL A 77 1.03 -7.84 -1.58
CA VAL A 77 0.24 -8.76 -0.73
C VAL A 77 -0.36 -8.02 0.46
N TYR A 78 0.42 -7.19 1.15
CA TYR A 78 -0.07 -6.46 2.32
C TYR A 78 -1.13 -5.44 1.92
N THR A 79 -0.97 -4.79 0.77
CA THR A 79 -2.00 -3.86 0.27
C THR A 79 -3.27 -4.58 -0.13
N TYR A 80 -3.17 -5.74 -0.79
CA TYR A 80 -4.33 -6.57 -1.09
C TYR A 80 -5.10 -6.91 0.19
N ILE A 81 -4.41 -7.42 1.21
CA ILE A 81 -5.03 -7.81 2.49
C ILE A 81 -5.67 -6.58 3.16
N ALA A 82 -4.95 -5.47 3.25
CA ALA A 82 -5.45 -4.24 3.86
C ALA A 82 -6.69 -3.70 3.14
N ALA A 83 -6.64 -3.61 1.80
CA ALA A 83 -7.76 -3.15 0.98
C ALA A 83 -8.97 -4.09 1.09
N TRP A 84 -8.74 -5.40 1.17
CA TRP A 84 -9.79 -6.38 1.38
C TRP A 84 -10.47 -6.21 2.74
N LEU A 85 -9.69 -6.00 3.81
CA LEU A 85 -10.20 -5.73 5.15
C LEU A 85 -10.99 -4.43 5.22
N VAL A 86 -10.48 -3.36 4.59
CA VAL A 86 -11.19 -2.08 4.48
C VAL A 86 -12.51 -2.25 3.75
N ALA A 87 -12.52 -2.93 2.60
CA ALA A 87 -13.76 -3.20 1.86
C ALA A 87 -14.74 -4.07 2.68
N LEU A 88 -14.24 -5.02 3.46
CA LEU A 88 -15.06 -5.83 4.36
C LEU A 88 -15.72 -4.97 5.45
N LEU A 89 -14.94 -4.12 6.11
CA LEU A 89 -15.44 -3.22 7.17
C LEU A 89 -16.44 -2.21 6.58
N HIS A 90 -16.10 -1.58 5.45
CA HIS A 90 -16.99 -0.67 4.73
C HIS A 90 -18.34 -1.34 4.44
N ASN A 91 -18.33 -2.54 3.88
CA ASN A 91 -19.56 -3.27 3.58
C ASN A 91 -20.36 -3.64 4.84
N LYS A 92 -19.69 -3.91 5.97
CA LYS A 92 -20.34 -4.14 7.27
C LYS A 92 -21.05 -2.89 7.77
N PHE A 93 -20.39 -1.75 7.79
CA PHE A 93 -21.02 -0.48 8.24
C PHE A 93 -22.13 -0.04 7.29
N CYS A 94 -21.95 -0.28 5.99
CA CYS A 94 -22.98 -0.03 4.99
C CYS A 94 -24.22 -0.92 5.18
N GLY A 95 -24.02 -2.20 5.53
CA GLY A 95 -25.10 -3.16 5.78
C GLY A 95 -25.78 -2.99 7.14
N ALA A 96 -25.05 -2.52 8.16
CA ALA A 96 -25.57 -2.25 9.51
C ALA A 96 -26.43 -0.99 9.61
N SER A 97 -26.49 -0.16 8.56
CA SER A 97 -27.36 1.02 8.48
C SER A 97 -28.77 0.69 7.95
N LYS A 98 -29.19 -0.57 8.00
CA LYS A 98 -30.56 -1.03 7.70
C LYS A 98 -31.32 -1.31 8.98
#